data_AF-A0AAE9HX32-F1
#
_entry.id   AF-A0AAE9HX32-F1
#
_cell.length_a   1.000
_cell.length_b   1.000
_cell.length_c   1.000
_cell.angle_alpha   90.00
_cell.angle_beta   90.00
_cell.angle_gamma   90.00
#
_symmetry.space_group_name_H-M   'P 1'
#
loop_
_entity.id
_entity.type
_entity.pdbx_description
1 polymer ?
#
loop_
_entity_poly.entity_id
_entity_poly.type
_entity_poly.pdbx_seq_one_letter_code
_entity_poly.pdbx_strand_id
1 'polypeptide(L)'
;MNTYRYWQQHPYPQLAHTRMVYCAAEYRHEAAPYLAKTRLNGAEHHRFAHILCAEDHESTQQAHYVQHLCAAARLGNPAALYDLAHFFQHGLEGLPQNHTLAARLLSLSLKKHYPHALCEMAQRCLFQTRETERGLAYLQQAAAGRSQEALLLLADFHARGRFGFRRSRRLTTFYKKQAWRDDVLGC
;
A
#
# COMPACT_ATOMS: atom_id res chain seq x y z
N MET A 1 12.94 -12.89 -16.53
CA MET A 1 11.84 -12.07 -17.07
C MET A 1 12.02 -10.69 -16.46
N ASN A 2 12.26 -9.63 -17.23
CA ASN A 2 12.73 -8.34 -16.69
C ASN A 2 11.73 -7.81 -15.64
N THR A 3 12.10 -7.87 -14.35
CA THR A 3 11.21 -7.57 -13.20
C THR A 3 10.61 -6.18 -13.29
N TYR A 4 11.32 -5.24 -13.91
CA TYR A 4 10.81 -3.91 -14.28
C TYR A 4 9.49 -3.95 -15.08
N ARG A 5 9.32 -4.94 -15.98
CA ARG A 5 8.09 -5.10 -16.77
C ARG A 5 6.98 -5.85 -16.02
N TYR A 6 7.33 -6.78 -15.11
CA TYR A 6 6.34 -7.51 -14.30
C TYR A 6 5.62 -6.56 -13.33
N TRP A 7 6.35 -5.63 -12.70
CA TRP A 7 5.80 -4.68 -11.73
C TRP A 7 5.04 -3.52 -12.38
N GLN A 8 5.42 -3.09 -13.58
CA GLN A 8 4.62 -2.15 -14.40
C GLN A 8 3.28 -2.75 -14.86
N GLN A 9 3.18 -4.08 -14.93
CA GLN A 9 1.98 -4.82 -15.32
C GLN A 9 1.30 -5.50 -14.12
N HIS A 10 1.74 -5.22 -12.89
CA HIS A 10 1.16 -5.83 -11.71
C HIS A 10 -0.30 -5.38 -11.57
N PRO A 11 -1.26 -6.29 -11.32
CA PRO A 11 -2.68 -5.96 -11.24
C PRO A 11 -3.03 -4.95 -10.13
N TYR A 12 -2.07 -4.64 -9.25
CA TYR A 12 -2.19 -3.73 -8.12
C TYR A 12 -1.01 -2.75 -8.10
N PRO A 13 -1.05 -1.68 -8.91
CA PRO A 13 0.05 -0.71 -9.00
C PRO A 13 0.32 -0.04 -7.65
N GLN A 14 -0.65 -0.03 -6.73
CA GLN A 14 -0.49 0.48 -5.36
C GLN A 14 0.46 -0.31 -4.46
N LEU A 15 0.85 -1.53 -4.83
CA LEU A 15 1.83 -2.34 -4.11
C LEU A 15 3.19 -2.40 -4.83
N ALA A 16 3.21 -2.05 -6.12
CA ALA A 16 4.36 -2.18 -7.01
C ALA A 16 5.31 -0.98 -6.99
N HIS A 17 4.86 0.19 -6.55
CA HIS A 17 5.62 1.45 -6.66
C HIS A 17 6.59 1.71 -5.50
N THR A 18 6.70 0.80 -4.53
CA THR A 18 7.50 1.03 -3.33
C THR A 18 8.86 0.33 -3.36
N ARG A 19 9.05 -0.74 -4.15
CA ARG A 19 10.34 -1.43 -4.24
C ARG A 19 11.34 -0.61 -5.05
N MET A 20 12.40 -0.17 -4.39
CA MET A 20 13.51 0.56 -5.00
C MET A 20 14.68 -0.39 -5.17
N VAL A 21 14.99 -0.70 -6.42
CA VAL A 21 16.09 -1.59 -6.80
C VAL A 21 17.28 -0.72 -7.15
N TYR A 22 18.38 -0.90 -6.43
CA TYR A 22 19.59 -0.10 -6.51
C TYR A 22 20.77 -0.92 -7.02
N CYS A 23 21.75 -0.28 -7.68
CA CYS A 23 23.03 -0.94 -7.92
C CYS A 23 23.76 -1.22 -6.60
N ALA A 24 24.77 -2.10 -6.56
CA ALA A 24 25.39 -2.50 -5.30
C ALA A 24 25.99 -1.33 -4.49
N ALA A 25 26.52 -0.30 -5.15
CA ALA A 25 27.08 0.87 -4.46
C ALA A 25 25.98 1.71 -3.77
N GLU A 26 24.89 1.97 -4.49
CA GLU A 26 23.72 2.71 -3.98
C GLU A 26 22.98 1.92 -2.91
N TYR A 27 22.81 0.60 -3.10
CA TYR A 27 22.22 -0.28 -2.10
C TYR A 27 22.96 -0.18 -0.78
N ARG A 28 24.29 -0.25 -0.77
CA ARG A 28 25.09 -0.12 0.46
C ARG A 28 24.86 1.22 1.15
N HIS A 29 24.72 2.30 0.38
CA HIS A 29 24.47 3.63 0.93
C HIS A 29 23.07 3.71 1.56
N GLU A 30 22.03 3.30 0.83
CA GLU A 30 20.63 3.33 1.28
C GLU A 30 20.35 2.34 2.41
N ALA A 31 21.00 1.18 2.40
CA ALA A 31 20.85 0.13 3.41
C ALA A 31 21.67 0.39 4.68
N ALA A 32 22.77 1.16 4.62
CA ALA A 32 23.66 1.45 5.73
C ALA A 32 22.95 1.82 7.05
N PRO A 33 21.98 2.75 7.08
CA PRO A 33 21.31 3.13 8.34
C PRO A 33 20.49 1.99 8.97
N TYR A 34 20.05 1.01 8.17
CA TYR A 34 19.33 -0.16 8.67
C TYR A 34 20.29 -1.26 9.11
N LEU A 35 21.36 -1.49 8.35
CA LEU A 35 22.37 -2.50 8.64
C LEU A 35 23.22 -2.16 9.87
N ALA A 36 23.45 -0.86 10.15
CA ALA A 36 24.22 -0.41 11.30
C ALA A 36 23.45 -0.52 12.63
N LYS A 37 22.11 -0.66 12.59
CA LYS A 37 21.27 -0.74 13.78
C LYS A 37 21.15 -2.19 14.27
N THR A 38 21.29 -2.38 15.58
CA THR A 38 21.10 -3.69 16.22
C THR A 38 19.65 -4.15 16.22
N ARG A 39 18.70 -3.21 16.23
CA ARG A 39 17.26 -3.48 16.19
C ARG A 39 16.54 -2.41 15.39
N LEU A 40 15.70 -2.86 14.45
CA LEU A 40 14.83 -1.99 13.66
C LEU A 40 13.43 -1.95 14.26
N ASN A 41 12.78 -0.79 14.16
CA ASN A 41 11.36 -0.64 14.46
C ASN A 41 10.49 -1.10 13.27
N GLY A 42 9.16 -1.13 13.45
CA GLY A 42 8.25 -1.61 12.41
C GLY A 42 8.26 -0.79 11.12
N ALA A 43 8.44 0.53 11.22
CA ALA A 43 8.52 1.41 10.04
C ALA A 43 9.85 1.26 9.30
N GLU A 44 10.95 1.09 10.04
CA GLU A 44 12.28 0.85 9.48
C GLU A 44 12.35 -0.51 8.79
N HIS A 45 11.80 -1.57 9.39
CA HIS A 45 11.68 -2.85 8.71
C HIS A 45 10.85 -2.75 7.44
N HIS A 46 9.72 -2.03 7.47
CA HIS A 46 8.91 -1.83 6.27
C HIS A 46 9.71 -1.11 5.18
N ARG A 47 10.35 0.03 5.51
CA ARG A 47 11.17 0.78 4.55
C ARG A 47 12.34 -0.04 4.03
N PHE A 48 13.01 -0.79 4.90
CA PHE A 48 14.14 -1.62 4.50
C PHE A 48 13.72 -2.77 3.58
N ALA A 49 12.54 -3.37 3.79
CA ALA A 49 12.00 -4.40 2.89
C ALA A 49 12.02 -3.96 1.42
N HIS A 50 11.75 -2.68 1.17
CA HIS A 50 11.69 -2.09 -0.17
C HIS A 50 13.04 -1.75 -0.80
N ILE A 51 14.14 -1.75 -0.04
CA ILE A 51 15.48 -1.44 -0.55
C ILE A 51 16.12 -2.75 -1.00
N LEU A 52 16.26 -2.93 -2.32
CA LEU A 52 16.74 -4.17 -2.93
C LEU A 52 18.01 -3.93 -3.75
N CYS A 53 18.92 -4.90 -3.76
CA CYS A 53 20.11 -4.85 -4.59
C CYS A 53 19.82 -5.49 -5.96
N ALA A 54 20.12 -4.79 -7.05
CA ALA A 54 19.89 -5.24 -8.42
C ALA A 54 20.70 -6.49 -8.80
N GLU A 55 21.87 -6.67 -8.18
CA GLU A 55 22.79 -7.78 -8.46
C GLU A 55 22.39 -9.08 -7.74
N ASP A 56 21.49 -9.00 -6.76
CA ASP A 56 20.98 -10.17 -6.06
C ASP A 56 20.03 -10.98 -6.96
N HIS A 57 20.08 -12.30 -6.79
CA HIS A 57 19.13 -13.21 -7.42
C HIS A 57 17.69 -12.87 -6.96
N GLU A 58 16.71 -13.08 -7.85
CA GLU A 58 15.30 -12.78 -7.57
C GLU A 58 14.80 -13.48 -6.29
N SER A 59 15.24 -14.72 -6.02
CA SER A 59 14.90 -15.46 -4.81
C SER A 59 15.44 -14.80 -3.53
N THR A 60 16.62 -14.20 -3.60
CA THR A 60 17.25 -13.45 -2.49
C THR A 60 16.49 -12.16 -2.21
N GLN A 61 16.16 -11.41 -3.27
CA GLN A 61 15.37 -10.17 -3.16
C GLN A 61 13.99 -10.44 -2.55
N GLN A 62 13.32 -11.50 -3.01
CA GLN A 62 12.04 -11.94 -2.47
C GLN A 62 12.15 -12.35 -1.00
N ALA A 63 13.14 -13.14 -0.64
CA ALA A 63 13.36 -13.57 0.74
C ALA A 63 13.61 -12.37 1.67
N HIS A 64 14.46 -11.43 1.25
CA HIS A 64 14.72 -10.18 1.97
C HIS A 64 13.43 -9.38 2.19
N TYR A 65 12.64 -9.19 1.12
CA TYR A 65 11.39 -8.46 1.17
C TYR A 65 10.41 -9.08 2.17
N VAL A 66 10.13 -10.38 2.03
CA VAL A 66 9.17 -11.10 2.87
C VAL A 66 9.63 -11.12 4.33
N GLN A 67 10.93 -11.34 4.58
CA GLN A 67 11.49 -11.35 5.93
C GLN A 67 11.26 -10.02 6.66
N HIS A 68 11.59 -8.90 6.01
CA HIS A 68 11.44 -7.58 6.62
C HIS A 68 9.99 -7.14 6.70
N LEU A 69 9.15 -7.50 5.73
CA LEU A 69 7.71 -7.25 5.80
C LEU A 69 7.05 -8.01 6.97
N CYS A 70 7.44 -9.27 7.19
CA CYS A 70 6.98 -10.07 8.34
C CYS A 70 7.47 -9.49 9.67
N ALA A 71 8.69 -8.97 9.73
CA ALA A 71 9.19 -8.28 10.92
C ALA A 71 8.40 -6.99 11.19
N ALA A 72 8.16 -6.18 10.17
CA ALA A 72 7.37 -4.95 10.25
C ALA A 72 5.94 -5.23 10.73
N ALA A 73 5.28 -6.24 10.16
CA ALA A 73 3.93 -6.64 10.53
C ALA A 73 3.84 -7.16 11.98
N ARG A 74 4.82 -7.95 12.43
CA ARG A 74 4.91 -8.40 13.84
C ARG A 74 5.06 -7.23 14.81
N LEU A 75 5.75 -6.17 14.40
CA LEU A 75 5.87 -4.92 15.15
C LEU A 75 4.65 -3.98 14.96
N GLY A 76 3.61 -4.44 14.26
CA GLY A 76 2.36 -3.72 14.11
C GLY A 76 2.42 -2.54 13.13
N ASN A 77 3.34 -2.58 12.15
CA ASN A 77 3.34 -1.60 11.06
C ASN A 77 2.07 -1.77 10.20
N PRO A 78 1.24 -0.71 10.03
CA PRO A 78 -0.05 -0.81 9.33
C PRO A 78 0.07 -1.14 7.84
N ALA A 79 1.11 -0.65 7.16
CA ALA A 79 1.36 -0.91 5.74
C ALA A 79 1.80 -2.37 5.54
N ALA A 80 2.75 -2.86 6.34
CA ALA A 80 3.18 -4.25 6.28
C ALA A 80 2.03 -5.25 6.56
N LEU A 81 1.14 -4.91 7.50
CA LEU A 81 -0.06 -5.71 7.78
C LEU A 81 -0.99 -5.77 6.57
N TYR A 82 -1.15 -4.65 5.85
CA TYR A 82 -1.95 -4.58 4.63
C TYR A 82 -1.33 -5.40 3.49
N ASP A 83 -0.03 -5.23 3.25
CA ASP A 83 0.69 -5.91 2.19
C ASP A 83 0.68 -7.43 2.39
N LEU A 84 0.96 -7.91 3.61
CA LEU A 84 0.88 -9.34 3.92
C LEU A 84 -0.55 -9.87 3.80
N ALA A 85 -1.56 -9.08 4.21
CA ALA A 85 -2.94 -9.49 4.01
C ALA A 85 -3.23 -9.75 2.53
N HIS A 86 -2.75 -8.86 1.66
CA HIS A 86 -2.88 -9.01 0.22
C HIS A 86 -2.13 -10.22 -0.32
N PHE A 87 -0.91 -10.48 0.15
CA PHE A 87 -0.12 -11.63 -0.28
C PHE A 87 -0.75 -12.96 0.14
N PHE A 88 -1.21 -13.08 1.39
CA PHE A 88 -1.93 -14.26 1.83
C PHE A 88 -3.28 -14.41 1.11
N GLN A 89 -3.92 -13.31 0.69
CA GLN A 89 -5.18 -13.39 -0.06
C GLN A 89 -4.98 -14.02 -1.46
N HIS A 90 -3.83 -13.81 -2.09
CA HIS A 90 -3.58 -14.20 -3.48
C HIS A 90 -2.48 -15.27 -3.67
N GLY A 91 -1.77 -15.64 -2.61
CA GLY A 91 -0.64 -16.58 -2.69
C GLY A 91 0.59 -16.00 -3.40
N LEU A 92 0.98 -14.77 -3.05
CA LEU A 92 2.09 -14.04 -3.71
C LEU A 92 3.39 -14.13 -2.91
N GLU A 93 4.52 -13.79 -3.56
CA GLU A 93 5.84 -13.70 -2.91
C GLU A 93 6.30 -15.01 -2.25
N GLY A 94 5.87 -16.15 -2.80
CA GLY A 94 6.18 -17.48 -2.27
C GLY A 94 5.41 -17.83 -0.99
N LEU A 95 4.43 -17.00 -0.60
CA LEU A 95 3.53 -17.28 0.51
C LEU A 95 2.32 -18.08 0.02
N PRO A 96 1.87 -19.12 0.76
CA PRO A 96 0.68 -19.86 0.40
C PRO A 96 -0.57 -19.01 0.61
N GLN A 97 -1.60 -19.24 -0.19
CA GLN A 97 -2.89 -18.58 -0.01
C GLN A 97 -3.50 -18.97 1.34
N ASN A 98 -3.93 -17.98 2.12
CA ASN A 98 -4.59 -18.15 3.41
C ASN A 98 -5.55 -16.98 3.69
N HIS A 99 -6.82 -17.17 3.31
CA HIS A 99 -7.85 -16.15 3.47
C HIS A 99 -8.15 -15.78 4.93
N THR A 100 -8.03 -16.73 5.86
CA THR A 100 -8.30 -16.46 7.28
C THR A 100 -7.24 -15.55 7.89
N LEU A 101 -5.96 -15.82 7.57
CA LEU A 101 -4.86 -14.97 7.98
C LEU A 101 -4.91 -13.61 7.28
N ALA A 102 -5.21 -13.59 5.98
CA ALA A 102 -5.39 -12.36 5.22
C ALA A 102 -6.45 -11.44 5.85
N ALA A 103 -7.65 -11.97 6.13
CA ALA A 103 -8.72 -11.22 6.78
C ALA A 103 -8.31 -10.67 8.15
N ARG A 104 -7.59 -11.48 8.95
CA ARG A 104 -7.08 -11.06 10.26
C ARG A 104 -6.08 -9.91 10.13
N LEU A 105 -5.10 -10.02 9.23
CA LEU A 105 -4.09 -8.98 9.01
C LEU A 105 -4.71 -7.69 8.48
N LEU A 106 -5.65 -7.78 7.53
CA LEU A 106 -6.39 -6.63 7.03
C LEU A 106 -7.18 -5.93 8.16
N SER A 107 -7.82 -6.71 9.04
CA SER A 107 -8.52 -6.16 10.21
C SER A 107 -7.61 -5.39 11.17
N LEU A 108 -6.35 -5.84 11.34
CA LEU A 108 -5.36 -5.16 12.17
C LEU A 108 -4.89 -3.86 11.51
N SER A 109 -4.69 -3.86 10.19
CA SER A 109 -4.34 -2.66 9.42
C SER A 109 -5.47 -1.62 9.48
N LEU A 110 -6.74 -2.06 9.36
CA LEU A 110 -7.92 -1.20 9.50
C LEU A 110 -8.04 -0.56 10.88
N LYS A 111 -7.80 -1.33 11.95
CA LYS A 111 -7.79 -0.80 13.33
C LYS A 111 -6.74 0.29 13.55
N LYS A 112 -5.68 0.30 12.73
CA LYS A 112 -4.63 1.32 12.73
C LYS A 112 -4.90 2.45 11.73
N HIS A 113 -6.10 2.51 11.15
CA HIS A 113 -6.52 3.52 10.17
C HIS A 113 -5.58 3.64 8.97
N TYR A 114 -5.03 2.52 8.50
CA TYR A 114 -4.18 2.56 7.31
C TYR A 114 -4.98 3.03 6.09
N PRO A 115 -4.56 4.09 5.38
CA PRO A 115 -5.39 4.70 4.34
C PRO A 115 -5.77 3.75 3.20
N HIS A 116 -4.89 2.82 2.82
CA HIS A 116 -5.16 1.86 1.74
C HIS A 116 -6.12 0.76 2.20
N ALA A 117 -5.99 0.28 3.44
CA ALA A 117 -6.94 -0.68 4.01
C ALA A 117 -8.35 -0.06 4.13
N LEU A 118 -8.43 1.19 4.58
CA LEU A 118 -9.69 1.95 4.64
C LEU A 118 -10.31 2.14 3.25
N CYS A 119 -9.49 2.47 2.24
CA CYS A 119 -9.95 2.61 0.86
C CYS A 119 -10.51 1.29 0.31
N GLU A 120 -9.82 0.17 0.53
CA GLU A 120 -10.29 -1.15 0.11
C GLU A 120 -11.62 -1.50 0.77
N MET A 121 -11.77 -1.25 2.07
CA MET A 121 -13.05 -1.45 2.76
C MET A 121 -14.15 -0.53 2.29
N ALA A 122 -13.82 0.73 1.98
CA ALA A 122 -14.76 1.66 1.38
C ALA A 122 -15.33 1.11 0.07
N GLN A 123 -14.46 0.61 -0.82
CA GLN A 123 -14.88 0.03 -2.08
C GLN A 123 -15.76 -1.22 -1.89
N ARG A 124 -15.37 -2.12 -0.98
CA ARG A 124 -16.18 -3.30 -0.65
C ARG A 124 -17.57 -2.90 -0.16
N CYS A 125 -17.67 -1.94 0.77
CA CYS A 125 -18.95 -1.45 1.27
C CYS A 125 -19.79 -0.77 0.17
N LEU A 126 -19.19 0.08 -0.65
CA LEU A 126 -19.91 0.85 -1.67
C LEU A 126 -20.41 -0.01 -2.83
N PHE A 127 -19.58 -0.95 -3.30
CA PHE A 127 -19.84 -1.67 -4.55
C PHE A 127 -20.32 -3.10 -4.35
N GLN A 128 -19.92 -3.78 -3.27
CA GLN A 128 -20.28 -5.18 -3.03
C GLN A 128 -21.47 -5.30 -2.08
N THR A 129 -21.36 -4.75 -0.87
CA THR A 129 -22.44 -4.86 0.14
C THR A 129 -23.50 -3.77 0.02
N ARG A 130 -23.22 -2.71 -0.76
CA ARG A 130 -24.08 -1.53 -0.97
C ARG A 130 -24.40 -0.77 0.33
N GLU A 131 -23.54 -0.88 1.34
CA GLU A 131 -23.59 -0.10 2.58
C GLU A 131 -22.96 1.29 2.33
N THR A 132 -23.75 2.18 1.71
CA THR A 132 -23.27 3.48 1.23
C THR A 132 -22.69 4.35 2.34
N GLU A 133 -23.41 4.52 3.45
CA GLU A 133 -22.97 5.38 4.56
C GLU A 133 -21.63 4.93 5.16
N ARG A 134 -21.51 3.63 5.46
CA ARG A 134 -20.26 3.05 6.01
C ARG A 134 -19.12 3.14 5.00
N GLY A 135 -19.41 2.86 3.74
CA GLY A 135 -18.43 2.97 2.66
C GLY A 135 -17.90 4.40 2.49
N LEU A 136 -18.78 5.41 2.54
CA LEU A 136 -18.38 6.81 2.49
C LEU A 136 -17.60 7.25 3.74
N ALA A 137 -17.96 6.74 4.92
CA ALA A 137 -17.21 7.02 6.14
C ALA A 137 -15.76 6.51 6.05
N TYR A 138 -15.56 5.27 5.58
CA TYR A 138 -14.21 4.75 5.34
C TYR A 138 -13.46 5.54 4.27
N LEU A 139 -14.14 5.92 3.18
CA LEU A 139 -13.52 6.69 2.10
C LEU A 139 -13.04 8.07 2.57
N GLN A 140 -13.84 8.74 3.40
CA GLN A 140 -13.46 10.02 4.00
C GLN A 140 -12.25 9.87 4.94
N GLN A 141 -12.21 8.82 5.76
CA GLN A 141 -11.04 8.54 6.60
C GLN A 141 -9.78 8.24 5.76
N ALA A 142 -9.92 7.45 4.70
CA ALA A 142 -8.82 7.16 3.78
C ALA A 142 -8.29 8.43 3.09
N ALA A 143 -9.20 9.31 2.66
CA ALA A 143 -8.85 10.60 2.05
C ALA A 143 -8.19 11.56 3.05
N ALA A 144 -8.64 11.57 4.31
CA ALA A 144 -7.99 12.33 5.39
C ALA A 144 -6.55 11.82 5.65
N GLY A 145 -6.34 10.51 5.53
CA GLY A 145 -5.03 9.87 5.53
C GLY A 145 -4.24 10.02 4.22
N ARG A 146 -4.68 10.90 3.31
CA ARG A 146 -4.05 11.18 2.00
C ARG A 146 -3.86 9.96 1.10
N SER A 147 -4.73 8.94 1.20
CA SER A 147 -4.76 7.89 0.18
C SER A 147 -5.08 8.51 -1.18
N GLN A 148 -4.13 8.40 -2.11
CA GLN A 148 -4.29 8.87 -3.48
C GLN A 148 -5.53 8.25 -4.14
N GLU A 149 -5.71 6.95 -3.97
CA GLU A 149 -6.86 6.21 -4.49
C GLU A 149 -8.19 6.74 -3.92
N ALA A 150 -8.25 6.99 -2.61
CA ALA A 150 -9.45 7.53 -1.98
C ALA A 150 -9.80 8.94 -2.49
N LEU A 151 -8.79 9.79 -2.69
CA LEU A 151 -8.97 11.13 -3.26
C LEU A 151 -9.45 11.06 -4.71
N LEU A 152 -8.91 10.14 -5.52
CA LEU A 152 -9.37 9.93 -6.90
C LEU A 152 -10.81 9.40 -6.96
N LEU A 153 -11.19 8.52 -6.05
CA LEU A 153 -12.57 8.04 -5.93
C LEU A 153 -13.54 9.17 -5.54
N LEU A 154 -13.18 10.03 -4.59
CA LEU A 154 -13.98 11.21 -4.26
C LEU A 154 -14.12 12.16 -5.46
N ALA A 155 -13.04 12.35 -6.22
CA ALA A 155 -13.08 13.14 -7.44
C ALA A 155 -14.07 12.56 -8.46
N ASP A 156 -14.07 11.24 -8.61
CA ASP A 156 -14.97 10.51 -9.50
C ASP A 156 -16.44 10.61 -9.06
N PHE A 157 -16.70 10.49 -7.77
CA PHE A 157 -18.05 10.57 -7.21
C PHE A 157 -18.63 11.97 -7.43
N HIS A 158 -17.82 13.01 -7.26
CA HIS A 158 -18.20 14.39 -7.61
C HIS A 158 -18.27 14.64 -9.12
N ALA A 159 -17.53 13.91 -9.95
CA ALA A 159 -17.62 14.09 -11.40
C ALA A 159 -18.94 13.54 -11.94
N ARG A 160 -19.32 12.35 -11.45
CA ARG A 160 -20.47 11.59 -11.94
C ARG A 160 -21.76 11.86 -11.16
N GLY A 161 -21.65 12.38 -9.94
CA GLY A 161 -22.77 12.59 -9.02
C GLY A 161 -23.29 11.27 -8.44
N ARG A 162 -22.38 10.39 -7.99
CA ARG A 162 -22.70 9.06 -7.44
C ARG A 162 -22.80 9.11 -5.92
N PHE A 163 -23.40 8.09 -5.31
CA PHE A 163 -23.44 7.90 -3.85
C PHE A 163 -23.92 9.15 -3.07
N GLY A 164 -24.92 9.85 -3.61
CA GLY A 164 -25.49 11.06 -2.99
C GLY A 164 -24.73 12.36 -3.26
N PHE A 165 -23.58 12.31 -3.93
CA PHE A 165 -22.84 13.51 -4.31
C PHE A 165 -23.51 14.24 -5.49
N ARG A 166 -23.50 15.58 -5.44
CA ARG A 166 -23.85 16.41 -6.60
C ARG A 166 -22.67 16.52 -7.55
N ARG A 167 -22.96 16.55 -8.85
CA ARG A 167 -21.96 16.81 -9.89
C ARG A 167 -21.29 18.16 -9.65
N SER A 168 -19.98 18.17 -9.50
CA SER A 168 -19.20 19.37 -9.20
C SER A 168 -17.80 19.28 -9.83
N ARG A 169 -17.62 19.98 -10.96
CA ARG A 169 -16.32 20.09 -11.63
C ARG A 169 -15.25 20.66 -10.70
N ARG A 170 -15.61 21.65 -9.87
CA ARG A 170 -14.71 22.27 -8.89
C ARG A 170 -14.16 21.24 -7.90
N LEU A 171 -15.03 20.42 -7.31
CA LEU A 171 -14.61 19.40 -6.33
C LEU A 171 -13.85 18.26 -7.00
N THR A 172 -14.24 17.84 -8.20
CA THR A 172 -13.46 16.87 -8.99
C THR A 172 -12.03 17.36 -9.22
N THR A 173 -11.84 18.60 -9.69
CA THR A 173 -10.51 19.16 -9.91
C THR A 173 -9.74 19.32 -8.60
N PHE A 174 -10.41 19.73 -7.52
CA PHE A 174 -9.79 19.86 -6.20
C PHE A 174 -9.21 18.52 -5.71
N TYR A 175 -10.02 17.46 -5.69
CA TYR A 175 -9.58 16.15 -5.22
C TYR A 175 -8.54 15.51 -6.14
N LYS A 176 -8.65 15.69 -7.46
CA LYS A 176 -7.58 15.29 -8.39
C LYS A 176 -6.28 16.00 -8.05
N LYS A 177 -6.30 17.32 -7.87
CA LYS A 177 -5.09 18.06 -7.49
C LYS A 177 -4.51 17.55 -6.17
N GLN A 178 -5.33 17.31 -5.17
CA GLN A 178 -4.90 16.77 -3.87
C GLN A 178 -4.27 15.39 -3.99
N ALA A 179 -4.81 14.52 -4.84
CA ALA A 179 -4.27 13.17 -5.08
C ALA A 179 -2.83 13.20 -5.61
N TRP A 180 -2.46 14.28 -6.31
CA TRP A 180 -1.13 14.47 -6.92
C TRP A 180 -0.36 15.62 -6.27
N ARG A 181 -0.80 16.12 -5.10
CA ARG A 181 -0.29 17.39 -4.55
C ARG A 181 1.11 17.26 -3.93
N ASP A 182 1.61 16.06 -3.67
CA ASP A 182 3.01 15.85 -3.30
C ASP A 182 3.47 14.51 -3.92
N ASP A 183 3.82 14.56 -5.20
CA ASP A 183 4.47 13.49 -5.96
C ASP A 183 5.93 13.86 -6.21
N VAL A 184 6.67 14.19 -5.14
CA VAL A 184 8.14 14.05 -5.08
C VAL A 184 8.51 13.73 -3.63
N LEU A 185 8.91 12.48 -3.38
CA LEU A 185 9.86 12.04 -2.34
C LEU A 185 10.15 13.04 -1.19
N GLY A 186 9.61 12.79 0.01
CA GLY A 186 10.01 13.43 1.27
C GLY A 186 8.81 13.57 2.22
N CYS A 187 8.72 12.88 3.36
CA CYS A 187 9.74 12.60 4.37
C CYS A 187 9.73 11.14 4.86
#